data_AF-W1NRV6-F1
#
_entry.id   AF-W1NRV6-F1
#
_cell.length_a   1.000
_cell.length_b   1.000
_cell.length_c   1.000
_cell.angle_alpha   90.00
_cell.angle_beta   90.00
_cell.angle_gamma   90.00
#
_symmetry.space_group_name_H-M   'P 1'
#
loop_
_entity.id
_entity.type
_entity.pdbx_description
1 polymer ?
#
loop_
_entity_poly.entity_id
_entity_poly.type
_entity_poly.pdbx_seq_one_letter_code
_entity_poly.pdbx_strand_id
1 'polypeptide(L)'
;MALCHKTLIGFLLFMAVLLVSARSEAPTAYEMLEKFNFPKGILPEGVKGYKLHEDGSFEVHLSGPCNFNVDGGYSLSYRSKISGQVSLGSLKKLQGVSVKILFIWIGITEVSRAEDQLDFFVGPLAASFPLSNFDECPTCGCGLNCANPIADA
;
A
#
# COMPACT_ATOMS: atom_id res chain seq x y z
N MET A 1 -8.22 11.85 -58.43
CA MET A 1 -8.24 11.71 -56.96
C MET A 1 -6.80 11.81 -56.47
N ALA A 2 -6.26 13.03 -56.35
CA ALA A 2 -4.90 13.24 -55.85
C ALA A 2 -5.02 13.53 -54.36
N LEU A 3 -4.97 12.48 -53.54
CA LEU A 3 -4.88 12.62 -52.09
C LEU A 3 -3.56 13.34 -51.79
N CYS A 4 -3.64 14.60 -51.35
CA CYS A 4 -2.49 15.48 -51.22
C CYS A 4 -1.47 14.87 -50.24
N HIS A 5 -0.31 14.51 -50.78
CA HIS A 5 0.78 13.85 -50.05
C HIS A 5 1.22 14.64 -48.80
N LYS A 6 1.01 15.96 -48.80
CA LYS A 6 1.32 16.87 -47.68
C LYS A 6 0.36 16.72 -46.50
N THR A 7 -0.92 16.44 -46.72
CA THR A 7 -1.88 16.18 -45.63
C THR A 7 -1.68 14.80 -45.01
N LEU A 8 -1.24 13.80 -45.79
CA LEU A 8 -0.92 12.46 -45.28
C LEU A 8 0.32 12.47 -44.38
N ILE A 9 1.38 13.20 -44.77
CA ILE A 9 2.60 13.36 -43.96
C ILE A 9 2.31 14.12 -42.66
N GLY A 10 1.48 15.18 -42.71
CA GLY A 10 1.06 15.91 -41.52
C GLY A 10 0.27 15.05 -40.53
N PHE A 11 -0.62 14.20 -41.03
CA PHE A 11 -1.40 13.27 -40.20
C PHE A 11 -0.54 12.15 -39.60
N LEU A 12 0.41 11.60 -40.37
CA LEU A 12 1.39 10.62 -39.88
C LEU A 12 2.32 11.20 -38.81
N LEU A 13 2.78 12.45 -38.99
CA LEU A 13 3.58 13.16 -37.97
C LEU A 13 2.75 13.44 -36.71
N PHE A 14 1.48 13.80 -36.84
CA PHE A 14 0.58 14.03 -35.70
C PHE A 14 0.32 12.73 -34.91
N MET A 15 0.05 11.60 -35.60
CA MET A 15 -0.08 10.29 -34.97
C MET A 15 1.22 9.79 -34.33
N ALA A 16 2.38 10.06 -34.94
CA ALA A 16 3.68 9.76 -34.34
C ALA A 16 3.94 10.57 -33.07
N VAL A 17 3.52 11.84 -33.02
CA VAL A 17 3.60 12.69 -31.82
C VAL A 17 2.68 12.18 -30.69
N LEU A 18 1.50 11.64 -31.02
CA LEU A 18 0.59 11.02 -30.04
C LEU A 18 1.14 9.72 -29.44
N LEU A 19 1.91 8.94 -30.21
CA LEU A 19 2.53 7.70 -29.75
C LEU A 19 3.72 7.93 -28.77
N VAL A 20 4.31 9.12 -28.76
CA VAL A 20 5.61 9.40 -28.09
C VAL A 20 5.48 9.80 -26.60
N SER A 21 4.27 9.97 -26.02
CA SER A 21 4.16 10.45 -24.63
C SER A 21 3.20 9.73 -23.69
N ALA A 22 2.87 8.46 -23.94
CA ALA A 22 2.31 7.60 -22.89
C ALA A 22 3.42 7.20 -21.90
N ARG A 23 3.81 8.14 -21.02
CA ARG A 23 4.66 7.86 -19.87
C ARG A 23 3.77 7.10 -18.88
N SER A 24 3.82 5.78 -18.91
CA SER A 24 3.25 4.96 -17.84
C SER A 24 4.09 5.23 -16.59
N GLU A 25 3.64 6.12 -15.72
CA GLU A 25 4.17 6.16 -14.36
C GLU A 25 3.98 4.77 -13.74
N ALA A 26 5.02 4.26 -13.08
CA ALA A 26 4.89 3.02 -12.34
C ALA A 26 3.84 3.25 -11.24
N PRO A 27 2.92 2.28 -11.01
CA PRO A 27 1.91 2.44 -9.98
C PRO A 27 2.59 2.64 -8.63
N THR A 28 1.94 3.36 -7.73
CA THR A 28 2.42 3.50 -6.35
C THR A 28 2.29 2.17 -5.59
N ALA A 29 2.92 2.06 -4.42
CA ALA A 29 2.76 0.89 -3.56
C ALA A 29 1.30 0.68 -3.11
N TYR A 30 0.55 1.78 -2.97
CA TYR A 30 -0.87 1.76 -2.61
C TYR A 30 -1.71 1.15 -3.74
N GLU A 31 -1.51 1.64 -4.97
CA GLU A 31 -2.18 1.10 -6.17
C GLU A 31 -1.74 -0.35 -6.45
N MET A 32 -0.51 -0.73 -6.09
CA MET A 32 -0.05 -2.12 -6.17
C MET A 32 -0.86 -3.01 -5.23
N LEU A 33 -1.08 -2.60 -3.97
CA LEU A 33 -1.90 -3.37 -3.02
C LEU A 33 -3.35 -3.50 -3.49
N GLU A 34 -3.91 -2.44 -4.05
CA GLU A 34 -5.28 -2.44 -4.58
C GLU A 34 -5.48 -3.49 -5.68
N LYS A 35 -4.47 -3.71 -6.55
CA LYS A 35 -4.49 -4.79 -7.57
C LYS A 35 -4.59 -6.19 -6.96
N PHE A 36 -4.14 -6.36 -5.71
CA PHE A 36 -4.26 -7.60 -4.96
C PHE A 36 -5.45 -7.60 -3.99
N ASN A 37 -6.43 -6.72 -4.22
CA ASN A 37 -7.67 -6.63 -3.46
C ASN A 37 -7.47 -6.17 -2.00
N PHE A 38 -6.48 -5.31 -1.75
CA PHE A 38 -6.25 -4.70 -0.44
C PHE A 38 -6.49 -3.19 -0.46
N PRO A 39 -7.12 -2.62 0.58
CA PRO A 39 -7.25 -1.17 0.70
C PRO A 39 -5.88 -0.53 0.98
N LYS A 40 -5.69 0.70 0.47
CA LYS A 40 -4.45 1.45 0.62
C LYS A 40 -4.03 1.69 2.08
N GLY A 41 -5.00 1.82 3.00
CA GLY A 41 -4.76 2.18 4.41
C GLY A 41 -4.14 1.09 5.27
N ILE A 42 -3.81 -0.07 4.70
CA ILE A 42 -2.94 -1.06 5.35
C ILE A 42 -1.50 -0.51 5.48
N LEU A 43 -1.11 0.42 4.60
CA LEU A 43 0.19 1.09 4.66
C LEU A 43 0.04 2.52 5.20
N PRO A 44 1.01 2.99 6.01
CA PRO A 44 1.06 4.39 6.37
C PRO A 44 1.37 5.28 5.16
N GLU A 45 1.06 6.56 5.30
CA GLU A 45 1.46 7.59 4.32
C GLU A 45 2.98 7.69 4.16
N GLY A 46 3.42 8.19 3.01
CA GLY A 46 4.83 8.53 2.79
C GLY A 46 5.72 7.38 2.33
N VAL A 47 5.14 6.29 1.81
CA VAL A 47 5.89 5.24 1.11
C VAL A 47 6.75 5.85 0.00
N LYS A 48 8.02 5.48 -0.05
CA LYS A 48 9.03 5.99 -1.00
C LYS A 48 9.16 5.16 -2.26
N GLY A 49 8.76 3.89 -2.18
CA GLY A 49 8.77 2.99 -3.32
C GLY A 49 8.49 1.55 -2.91
N TYR A 50 8.38 0.68 -3.90
CA TYR A 50 8.17 -0.74 -3.70
C TYR A 50 8.93 -1.54 -4.77
N LYS A 51 9.08 -2.84 -4.51
CA LYS A 51 9.47 -3.86 -5.49
C LYS A 51 8.42 -4.95 -5.47
N LEU A 52 8.07 -5.46 -6.64
CA LEU A 52 7.21 -6.62 -6.79
C LEU A 52 7.85 -7.54 -7.83
N HIS A 53 8.03 -8.79 -7.46
CA HIS A 53 8.57 -9.83 -8.33
C HIS A 53 7.44 -10.70 -8.88
N GLU A 54 7.72 -11.41 -9.98
CA GLU A 54 6.74 -12.27 -10.66
C GLU A 54 6.23 -13.41 -9.76
N ASP A 55 7.04 -13.86 -8.80
CA ASP A 55 6.66 -14.87 -7.81
C ASP A 55 5.77 -14.33 -6.67
N GLY A 56 5.40 -13.05 -6.73
CA GLY A 56 4.61 -12.37 -5.71
C GLY A 56 5.42 -11.91 -4.50
N SER A 57 6.74 -12.14 -4.44
CA SER A 57 7.56 -11.52 -3.40
C SER A 57 7.61 -10.01 -3.57
N PHE A 58 7.48 -9.28 -2.46
CA PHE A 58 7.44 -7.83 -2.50
C PHE A 58 8.25 -7.18 -1.38
N GLU A 59 8.64 -5.93 -1.64
CA GLU A 59 9.22 -5.01 -0.66
C GLU A 59 8.52 -3.66 -0.75
N VAL A 60 8.26 -3.02 0.39
CA VAL A 60 7.79 -1.63 0.49
C VAL A 60 8.77 -0.86 1.37
N HIS A 61 9.13 0.35 0.94
CA HIS A 61 10.14 1.17 1.61
C HIS A 61 9.55 2.49 2.11
N LEU A 62 9.68 2.73 3.41
CA LEU A 62 9.38 4.00 4.08
C LEU A 62 10.66 4.82 4.25
N SER A 63 10.54 6.12 4.54
CA SER A 63 11.69 6.97 4.87
C SER A 63 12.39 6.59 6.17
N GLY A 64 11.70 5.89 7.06
CA GLY A 64 12.18 5.48 8.38
C GLY A 64 11.20 4.53 9.07
N PRO A 65 11.53 4.04 10.27
CA PRO A 65 10.57 3.31 11.08
C PRO A 65 9.39 4.22 11.42
N CYS A 66 8.20 3.64 11.51
CA CYS A 66 6.98 4.36 11.75
C CYS A 66 6.15 3.72 12.85
N ASN A 67 5.70 4.49 13.83
CA ASN A 67 4.88 4.01 14.93
C ASN A 67 3.71 4.94 15.14
N PHE A 68 2.55 4.39 15.46
CA PHE A 68 1.34 5.15 15.80
C PHE A 68 0.36 4.27 16.55
N ASN A 69 -0.61 4.90 17.20
CA ASN A 69 -1.73 4.22 17.82
C ASN A 69 -2.94 4.25 16.87
N VAL A 70 -3.76 3.22 16.94
CA VAL A 70 -5.06 3.15 16.27
C VAL A 70 -6.16 2.97 17.28
N ASP A 71 -7.40 3.21 16.85
CA ASP A 71 -8.58 2.95 17.65
C ASP A 71 -8.62 1.49 18.15
N GLY A 72 -9.23 1.27 19.31
CA GLY A 72 -9.17 -0.02 20.00
C GLY A 72 -7.89 -0.22 20.85
N GLY A 73 -7.04 0.79 20.96
CA GLY A 73 -5.91 0.80 21.89
C GLY A 73 -4.69 0.01 21.42
N TYR A 74 -4.61 -0.31 20.13
CA TYR A 74 -3.46 -0.99 19.56
C TYR A 74 -2.36 0.00 19.18
N SER A 75 -1.12 -0.34 19.52
CA SER A 75 0.07 0.34 18.97
C SER A 75 0.64 -0.48 17.82
N LEU A 76 0.82 0.17 16.67
CA LEU A 76 1.42 -0.42 15.47
C LEU A 76 2.83 0.12 15.25
N SER A 77 3.70 -0.75 14.74
CA SER A 77 5.06 -0.44 14.36
C SER A 77 5.36 -1.01 12.97
N TYR A 78 5.78 -0.14 12.07
CA TYR A 78 6.29 -0.47 10.75
C TYR A 78 7.80 -0.19 10.72
N ARG A 79 8.59 -1.13 10.22
CA ARG A 79 10.00 -0.89 9.92
C ARG A 79 10.13 -0.12 8.61
N SER A 80 11.31 0.48 8.38
CA SER A 80 11.59 1.19 7.11
C SER A 80 11.47 0.30 5.87
N LYS A 81 11.62 -1.02 6.03
CA LYS A 81 11.38 -2.02 4.99
C LYS A 81 10.32 -2.99 5.49
N ILE A 82 9.28 -3.15 4.68
CA ILE A 82 8.23 -4.16 4.84
C ILE A 82 8.38 -5.14 3.69
N SER A 83 8.23 -6.44 3.94
CA SER A 83 8.36 -7.45 2.89
C SER A 83 7.46 -8.64 3.15
N GLY A 84 7.12 -9.37 2.08
CA GLY A 84 6.32 -10.59 2.19
C GLY A 84 6.11 -11.24 0.83
N GLN A 85 5.10 -12.10 0.76
CA GLN A 85 4.54 -12.62 -0.49
C GLN A 85 3.10 -12.15 -0.61
N VAL A 86 2.73 -11.62 -1.78
CA VAL A 86 1.37 -11.19 -2.09
C VAL A 86 0.73 -12.14 -3.09
N SER A 87 -0.54 -12.44 -2.85
CA SER A 87 -1.48 -13.03 -3.80
C SER A 87 -2.81 -12.30 -3.67
N LEU A 88 -3.75 -12.58 -4.56
CA LEU A 88 -5.08 -11.96 -4.50
C LEU A 88 -5.73 -12.21 -3.13
N GLY A 89 -5.99 -11.14 -2.37
CA GLY A 89 -6.58 -11.18 -1.03
C GLY A 89 -5.72 -11.79 0.07
N SER A 90 -4.41 -11.98 -0.14
CA SER A 90 -3.52 -12.56 0.89
C SER A 90 -2.12 -11.96 0.86
N LEU A 91 -1.64 -11.49 2.02
CA LEU A 91 -0.26 -11.13 2.31
C LEU A 91 0.31 -12.14 3.29
N LYS A 92 1.36 -12.89 2.91
CA LYS A 92 1.96 -13.95 3.73
C LYS A 92 3.44 -13.69 3.98
N LYS A 93 3.98 -14.37 5.00
CA LYS A 93 5.39 -14.25 5.42
C LYS A 93 5.78 -12.78 5.62
N LEU A 94 4.82 -11.99 6.13
CA LEU A 94 4.97 -10.56 6.30
C LEU A 94 6.04 -10.29 7.37
N GLN A 95 6.91 -9.34 7.06
CA GLN A 95 7.98 -8.89 7.93
C GLN A 95 8.00 -7.36 7.96
N GLY A 96 8.37 -6.81 9.11
CA GLY A 96 8.48 -5.37 9.30
C GLY A 96 7.18 -4.69 9.72
N VAL A 97 6.12 -5.44 10.05
CA VAL A 97 4.91 -4.91 10.69
C VAL A 97 4.72 -5.64 12.02
N SER A 98 4.42 -4.90 13.08
CA SER A 98 4.25 -5.45 14.42
C SER A 98 3.18 -4.69 15.20
N VAL A 99 2.47 -5.42 16.04
CA VAL A 99 1.51 -4.87 17.00
C VAL A 99 2.03 -5.08 18.41
N LYS A 100 1.72 -4.15 19.32
CA LYS A 100 2.06 -4.29 20.73
C LYS A 100 0.99 -5.07 21.47
N ILE A 101 1.38 -6.16 22.13
CA ILE A 101 0.50 -6.94 23.01
C ILE A 101 1.13 -6.96 24.41
N LEU A 102 0.38 -6.45 25.40
CA LEU A 102 0.88 -6.18 26.74
C LEU A 102 2.14 -5.29 26.70
N PHE A 103 3.32 -5.89 26.87
CA PHE A 103 4.61 -5.19 26.91
C PHE A 103 5.56 -5.60 25.76
N ILE A 104 5.13 -6.48 24.86
CA ILE A 104 5.98 -7.07 23.82
C ILE A 104 5.45 -6.70 22.43
N TRP A 105 6.36 -6.42 21.51
CA TRP A 105 6.05 -6.26 20.09
C TRP A 105 6.02 -7.62 19.41
N ILE A 106 4.90 -7.96 18.77
CA ILE A 106 4.74 -9.22 18.06
C ILE A 106 4.48 -8.94 16.58
N GLY A 107 5.16 -9.70 15.72
CA GLY A 107 5.07 -9.55 14.28
C GLY A 107 3.71 -10.00 13.75
N ILE A 108 3.13 -9.19 12.88
CA ILE A 108 2.01 -9.61 12.04
C ILE A 108 2.61 -10.37 10.86
N THR A 109 2.25 -11.64 10.72
CA THR A 109 2.87 -12.56 9.76
C THR A 109 2.01 -12.78 8.51
N GLU A 110 0.71 -12.54 8.62
CA GLU A 110 -0.23 -12.69 7.52
C GLU A 110 -1.38 -11.68 7.66
N VAL A 111 -1.87 -11.21 6.51
CA VAL A 111 -3.11 -10.46 6.38
C VAL A 111 -3.91 -11.11 5.27
N SER A 112 -5.13 -11.56 5.55
CA SER A 112 -6.03 -12.10 4.53
C SER A 112 -7.30 -11.29 4.46
N ARG A 113 -7.88 -11.20 3.26
CA ARG A 113 -9.18 -10.58 3.05
C ARG A 113 -10.25 -11.64 2.87
N ALA A 114 -11.34 -11.50 3.61
CA ALA A 114 -12.55 -12.28 3.45
C ALA A 114 -13.73 -11.31 3.35
N GLU A 115 -14.36 -11.24 2.17
CA GLU A 115 -15.46 -10.32 1.89
C GLU A 115 -15.12 -8.85 2.23
N ASP A 116 -15.77 -8.31 3.26
CA ASP A 116 -15.63 -6.95 3.77
C ASP A 116 -14.74 -6.86 5.02
N GLN A 117 -14.02 -7.93 5.37
CA GLN A 117 -13.12 -8.02 6.51
C GLN A 117 -11.66 -8.25 6.09
N LEU A 118 -10.76 -7.76 6.92
CA LEU A 118 -9.35 -8.13 6.93
C LEU A 118 -9.01 -8.86 8.23
N ASP A 119 -8.43 -10.04 8.09
CA ASP A 119 -7.92 -10.84 9.20
C ASP A 119 -6.41 -10.61 9.31
N PHE A 120 -5.96 -10.19 10.49
CA PHE A 120 -4.55 -9.98 10.82
C PHE A 120 -4.06 -11.09 11.73
N PHE A 121 -3.02 -11.81 11.30
CA PHE A 121 -2.51 -12.97 12.01
C PHE A 121 -1.20 -12.68 12.74
N VAL A 122 -1.15 -13.13 13.99
CA VAL A 122 0.02 -13.10 14.85
C VAL A 122 0.25 -14.54 15.34
N GLY A 123 1.04 -15.30 14.57
CA GLY A 123 1.18 -16.73 14.79
C GLY A 123 -0.16 -17.46 14.61
N PRO A 124 -0.63 -18.26 15.60
CA PRO A 124 -1.91 -18.97 15.50
C PRO A 124 -3.15 -18.10 15.80
N LEU A 125 -2.95 -16.86 16.25
CA LEU A 125 -4.02 -15.94 16.62
C LEU A 125 -4.39 -15.03 15.45
N ALA A 126 -5.67 -14.69 15.34
CA ALA A 126 -6.19 -13.76 14.35
C ALA A 126 -7.12 -12.73 14.99
N ALA A 127 -7.17 -11.54 14.41
CA ALA A 127 -8.18 -10.51 14.70
C ALA A 127 -8.72 -9.95 13.39
N SER A 128 -10.04 -9.79 13.32
CA SER A 128 -10.76 -9.36 12.11
C SER A 128 -11.23 -7.91 12.26
N PHE A 129 -11.09 -7.13 11.19
CA PHE A 129 -11.50 -5.73 11.14
C PHE A 129 -12.19 -5.42 9.81
N PRO A 130 -13.22 -4.55 9.81
CA PRO A 130 -13.89 -4.18 8.58
C PRO A 130 -12.97 -3.38 7.67
N LEU A 131 -13.10 -3.56 6.35
CA LEU A 131 -12.30 -2.87 5.34
C LEU A 131 -12.35 -1.35 5.47
N SER A 132 -13.49 -0.81 5.90
CA SER A 132 -13.70 0.64 6.07
C SER A 132 -12.68 1.27 7.03
N ASN A 133 -12.09 0.50 7.95
CA ASN A 133 -11.04 1.00 8.85
C ASN A 133 -9.73 1.33 8.11
N PHE A 134 -9.61 0.96 6.84
CA PHE A 134 -8.39 1.07 6.03
C PHE A 134 -8.61 1.90 4.76
N ASP A 135 -9.71 2.68 4.68
CA ASP A 135 -9.98 3.57 3.55
C ASP A 135 -8.98 4.73 3.47
N GLU A 136 -8.46 5.16 4.63
CA GLU A 136 -7.46 6.21 4.76
C GLU A 136 -6.11 5.64 5.20
N CYS A 137 -5.02 6.22 4.68
CA CYS A 137 -3.67 5.85 5.09
C CYS A 137 -3.34 6.55 6.41
N PRO A 138 -2.91 5.83 7.46
CA PRO A 138 -2.50 6.48 8.70
C PRO A 138 -1.21 7.29 8.49
N THR A 139 -1.16 8.48 9.07
CA THR A 139 0.06 9.27 9.10
C THR A 139 0.96 8.77 10.23
N CYS A 140 2.27 8.77 9.97
CA CYS A 140 3.23 8.34 10.97
C CYS A 140 3.20 9.21 12.25
N GLY A 141 3.26 8.59 13.42
CA GLY A 141 3.19 9.26 14.72
C GLY A 141 1.77 9.33 15.27
N CYS A 142 0.87 10.05 14.58
CA CYS A 142 -0.48 10.34 15.07
C CYS A 142 -1.60 9.45 14.49
N GLY A 143 -1.28 8.54 13.56
CA GLY A 143 -2.27 7.61 12.98
C GLY A 143 -3.32 8.37 12.15
N LEU A 144 -4.60 8.13 12.44
CA LEU A 144 -5.73 8.84 11.80
C LEU A 144 -6.14 10.11 12.57
N ASN A 145 -5.52 10.40 13.72
CA ASN A 145 -5.96 11.46 14.65
C ASN A 145 -5.18 12.79 14.52
N CYS A 146 -4.49 13.01 13.41
CA CYS A 146 -3.56 14.14 13.23
C CYS A 146 -4.23 15.53 13.15
N ALA A 147 -5.57 15.61 13.09
CA ALA A 147 -6.32 16.86 13.07
C ALA A 147 -6.55 17.50 14.45
N ASN A 148 -6.18 16.83 15.55
CA ASN A 148 -6.32 17.35 16.92
C ASN A 148 -4.95 17.56 17.59
N PRO A 149 -4.29 18.73 17.43
CA PRO A 149 -3.04 19.05 18.11
C PRO A 149 -3.18 19.31 19.64
N ILE A 150 -4.32 18.96 20.26
CA ILE A 150 -4.62 19.26 21.67
C ILE A 150 -5.19 18.03 22.38
N ALA A 151 -4.45 16.93 22.42
CA ALA A 151 -4.60 15.89 23.43
C ALA A 151 -3.40 14.98 23.23
N ASP A 152 -2.31 15.22 23.96
CA ASP A 152 -1.22 14.30 24.30
C ASP A 152 0.02 15.14 24.67
N ALA A 153 -0.12 15.91 25.76
CA ALA A 153 0.97 16.50 26.52
C ALA A 153 0.80 16.10 27.99
#